data_AF-A0A852PLJ9-F1
#
_entry.id   AF-A0A852PLJ9-F1
#
_cell.length_a   1.000
_cell.length_b   1.000
_cell.length_c   1.000
_cell.angle_alpha   90.00
_cell.angle_beta   90.00
_cell.angle_gamma   90.00
#
_symmetry.space_group_name_H-M   'P 1'
#
loop_
_entity.id
_entity.type
_entity.pdbx_description
1 polymer ?
#
loop_
_entity_poly.entity_id
_entity_poly.type
_entity_poly.pdbx_seq_one_letter_code
_entity_poly.pdbx_strand_id
1 'polypeptide(L)'
;MAGPREPAERCSCRNTDCVERPLRRLFEGLASGVAACPWPFVLVPLLLSAGLGAGFFFLPQRQANDIEGQFTPTWGPAKAERDFVRRHFPHNDSERFSAPRLPTEGAYASLIVVGTNGTSVLDAAAWAEVLRLNDTVHDSKYERLCARRGGSCASPNPLLSRWGDAAPPAPGSLRFPVNGSAFLGAALGGVETEDGWVQRARALKLMYYLREDGPEAEDSRQWLESFLQDIPSKLAALRLGSIQVSYFTSLSRQQEFEGNTKSVIPLFSVTYFLTITFAVISCLRLSCIRNNVWLACCGVLSSGLAVLSSFGLMLFCGVPFVVTVANAPFLILGK
;
A
#
# COMPACT_ATOMS: atom_id res chain seq x y z
N MET A 1 56.90 14.62 49.30
CA MET A 1 57.76 13.67 48.57
C MET A 1 57.03 13.31 47.29
N ALA A 2 57.52 13.83 46.16
CA ALA A 2 56.95 13.58 44.86
C ALA A 2 57.31 12.16 44.42
N GLY A 3 56.30 11.31 44.19
CA GLY A 3 56.49 9.99 43.60
C GLY A 3 56.97 10.11 42.14
N PRO A 4 57.66 9.10 41.59
CA PRO A 4 58.29 9.20 40.28
C PRO A 4 57.26 9.42 39.18
N ARG A 5 57.50 10.39 38.30
CA ARG A 5 56.78 10.53 37.04
C ARG A 5 57.20 9.38 36.13
N GLU A 6 56.25 8.54 35.72
CA GLU A 6 56.48 7.50 34.72
C GLU A 6 56.96 8.11 33.39
N PRO A 7 57.91 7.47 32.68
CA PRO A 7 58.43 7.96 31.43
C PRO A 7 57.36 7.91 30.33
N ALA A 8 57.36 8.93 29.46
CA ALA A 8 56.50 8.98 28.28
C ALA A 8 56.81 7.80 27.35
N GLU A 9 56.01 6.74 27.43
CA GLU A 9 56.01 5.64 26.46
C GLU A 9 55.74 6.19 25.05
N ARG A 10 56.67 5.92 24.14
CA ARG A 10 56.54 6.27 22.73
C ARG A 10 55.42 5.45 22.11
N CYS A 11 54.51 6.12 21.40
CA CYS A 11 53.48 5.51 20.58
C CYS A 11 54.08 4.46 19.64
N SER A 12 53.72 3.19 19.83
CA SER A 12 54.09 2.06 18.99
C SER A 12 52.86 1.61 18.19
N CYS A 13 53.03 1.31 16.90
CA CYS A 13 51.95 0.88 15.99
C CYS A 13 51.26 -0.45 16.37
N ARG A 14 51.66 -1.09 17.49
CA ARG A 14 51.04 -2.30 18.04
C ARG A 14 50.17 -2.03 19.28
N ASN A 15 50.19 -0.81 19.83
CA ASN A 15 49.34 -0.39 20.94
C ASN A 15 48.22 0.52 20.42
N THR A 16 46.97 0.14 20.68
CA THR A 16 45.77 0.98 20.46
C THR A 16 45.75 2.22 21.38
N ASP A 17 46.72 2.35 22.29
CA ASP A 17 46.90 3.44 23.24
C ASP A 17 46.81 4.85 22.64
N CYS A 18 47.28 5.05 21.41
CA CYS A 18 47.29 6.38 20.80
C CYS A 18 45.88 6.88 20.43
N VAL A 19 44.90 5.96 20.32
CA VAL A 19 43.48 6.25 20.10
C VAL A 19 42.67 6.08 21.40
N GLU A 20 43.00 5.06 22.19
CA GLU A 20 42.32 4.74 23.44
C GLU A 20 42.52 5.82 24.51
N ARG A 21 43.75 6.29 24.73
CA ARG A 21 44.06 7.29 25.76
C ARG A 21 43.32 8.63 25.55
N PRO A 22 43.25 9.22 24.33
CA PRO A 22 42.47 10.44 24.13
C PRO A 22 40.97 10.21 24.24
N LEU A 23 40.42 9.10 23.73
CA LEU A 23 39.00 8.76 23.88
C LEU A 23 38.61 8.59 25.35
N ARG A 24 39.43 7.89 26.13
CA ARG A 24 39.21 7.69 27.56
C ARG A 24 39.15 9.02 28.30
N ARG A 25 40.13 9.91 28.07
CA ARG A 25 40.13 11.25 28.68
C ARG A 25 38.90 12.08 28.28
N LEU A 26 38.46 11.97 27.02
CA LEU A 26 37.25 12.63 26.53
C LEU A 26 35.99 12.12 27.27
N PHE A 27 35.81 10.81 27.36
CA PHE A 27 34.65 10.22 28.05
C PHE A 27 34.69 10.43 29.56
N GLU A 28 35.86 10.39 30.19
CA GLU A 28 36.04 10.73 31.61
C GLU A 28 35.66 12.19 31.88
N GLY A 29 36.09 13.12 31.02
CA GLY A 29 35.71 14.53 31.10
C GLY A 29 34.21 14.74 30.92
N LEU A 30 33.60 14.09 29.90
CA LEU A 30 32.16 14.14 29.67
C LEU A 30 31.38 13.59 30.87
N ALA A 31 31.75 12.42 31.38
CA ALA A 31 31.10 11.78 32.52
C ALA A 31 31.22 12.63 33.79
N SER A 32 32.39 13.24 34.03
CA SER A 32 32.59 14.17 35.14
C SER A 32 31.69 15.41 35.01
N GLY A 33 31.53 15.96 33.80
CA GLY A 33 30.62 17.06 33.53
C GLY A 33 29.14 16.71 33.76
N VAL A 34 28.70 15.54 33.28
CA VAL A 34 27.33 15.03 33.51
C VAL A 34 27.06 14.79 35.00
N ALA A 35 28.04 14.23 35.72
CA ALA A 35 27.93 14.00 37.16
C ALA A 35 27.89 15.30 37.97
N ALA A 36 28.64 16.33 37.56
CA ALA A 36 28.65 17.63 38.22
C ALA A 36 27.35 18.43 38.00
N CYS A 37 26.72 18.30 36.83
CA CYS A 37 25.47 19.00 36.51
C CYS A 37 24.51 18.09 35.70
N PRO A 38 23.68 17.26 36.35
CA PRO A 38 22.87 16.27 35.66
C PRO A 38 21.64 16.85 34.94
N TRP A 39 21.03 17.91 35.47
CA TRP A 39 19.76 18.44 34.98
C TRP A 39 19.77 18.90 33.51
N PRO A 40 20.78 19.64 33.02
CA PRO A 40 20.84 20.01 31.61
C PRO A 40 20.88 18.80 30.67
N PHE A 41 21.62 17.73 31.04
CA PHE A 41 21.73 16.51 30.23
C PHE A 41 20.46 15.66 30.23
N VAL A 42 19.52 15.89 31.15
CA VAL A 42 18.19 15.25 31.14
C VAL A 42 17.18 16.14 30.42
N LEU A 43 17.13 17.43 30.75
CA LEU A 43 16.11 18.34 30.25
C LEU A 43 16.31 18.70 28.77
N VAL A 44 17.56 18.91 28.33
CA VAL A 44 17.84 19.29 26.94
C VAL A 44 17.42 18.20 25.95
N PRO A 45 17.78 16.91 26.13
CA PRO A 45 17.31 15.85 25.24
C PRO A 45 15.79 15.67 25.25
N LEU A 46 15.13 15.86 26.40
CA LEU A 46 13.67 15.80 26.48
C LEU A 46 13.01 16.93 25.67
N LEU A 47 13.47 18.17 25.86
CA LEU A 47 12.96 19.32 25.11
C LEU A 47 13.26 19.21 23.62
N LEU A 48 14.47 18.77 23.26
CA LEU A 48 14.86 18.54 21.87
C LEU A 48 14.00 17.45 21.23
N SER A 49 13.76 16.33 21.94
CA SER A 49 12.93 15.24 21.43
C SER A 49 11.46 15.67 21.30
N ALA A 50 10.95 16.49 22.21
CA ALA A 50 9.61 17.07 22.10
C ALA A 50 9.52 18.04 20.90
N GLY A 51 10.50 18.92 20.73
CA GLY A 51 10.58 19.86 19.61
C GLY A 51 10.67 19.15 18.26
N LEU A 52 11.55 18.14 18.14
CA LEU A 52 11.67 17.31 16.93
C LEU A 52 10.43 16.43 16.72
N GLY A 53 9.86 15.89 17.80
CA GLY A 53 8.64 15.09 17.78
C GLY A 53 7.42 15.85 17.27
N ALA A 54 7.39 17.18 17.39
CA ALA A 54 6.34 18.01 16.78
C ALA A 54 6.27 17.85 15.24
N GLY A 55 7.30 17.31 14.59
CA GLY A 55 7.29 16.95 13.17
C GLY A 55 6.20 15.94 12.80
N PHE A 56 5.70 15.15 13.75
CA PHE A 56 4.55 14.25 13.55
C PHE A 56 3.24 15.00 13.22
N PHE A 57 3.16 16.31 13.44
CA PHE A 57 2.05 17.12 12.94
C PHE A 57 1.95 17.09 11.39
N PHE A 58 3.07 16.93 10.69
CA PHE A 58 3.10 16.81 9.23
C PHE A 58 2.79 15.40 8.73
N LEU A 59 2.59 14.42 9.61
CA LEU A 59 2.36 13.03 9.22
C LEU A 59 1.18 12.87 8.24
N PRO A 60 -0.01 13.48 8.45
CA PRO A 60 -1.12 13.33 7.50
C PRO A 60 -0.82 13.87 6.11
N GLN A 61 0.04 14.89 6.00
CA GLN A 61 0.41 15.51 4.73
C GLN A 61 1.58 14.77 4.04
N ARG A 62 2.43 14.10 4.81
CA ARG A 62 3.64 13.42 4.31
C ARG A 62 3.48 11.91 4.18
N GLN A 63 2.31 11.38 4.53
CA GLN A 63 2.02 9.97 4.37
C GLN A 63 1.99 9.60 2.88
N ALA A 64 2.94 8.76 2.45
CA ALA A 64 3.01 8.26 1.09
C ALA A 64 2.45 6.84 1.06
N ASN A 65 1.22 6.73 0.57
CA ASN A 65 0.53 5.45 0.47
C ASN A 65 0.63 4.84 -0.93
N ASP A 66 0.93 5.59 -1.98
CA ASP A 66 1.03 5.08 -3.35
C ASP A 66 2.02 3.90 -3.48
N ILE A 67 1.50 2.74 -3.85
CA ILE A 67 2.28 1.52 -4.06
C ILE A 67 3.27 1.69 -5.22
N GLU A 68 2.87 2.34 -6.32
CA GLU A 68 3.77 2.51 -7.46
C GLU A 68 5.00 3.33 -7.05
N GLY A 69 4.79 4.46 -6.38
CA GLY A 69 5.85 5.31 -5.84
C GLY A 69 6.78 4.62 -4.83
N GLN A 70 6.26 3.67 -4.05
CA GLN A 70 7.04 2.96 -3.03
C GLN A 70 7.90 1.82 -3.61
N PHE A 71 7.39 1.09 -4.60
CA PHE A 71 8.03 -0.12 -5.12
C PHE A 71 8.74 0.06 -6.47
N THR A 72 8.64 1.25 -7.07
CA THR A 72 9.33 1.56 -8.33
C THR A 72 10.25 2.77 -8.18
N PRO A 73 11.36 2.85 -8.92
CA PRO A 73 12.27 4.00 -8.88
C PRO A 73 11.52 5.31 -9.14
N THR A 74 11.84 6.37 -8.38
CA THR A 74 11.26 7.71 -8.57
C THR A 74 11.57 8.27 -9.96
N TRP A 75 12.79 8.01 -10.45
CA TRP A 75 13.27 8.41 -11.77
C TRP A 75 13.65 7.18 -12.57
N GLY A 76 12.66 6.58 -13.24
CA GLY A 76 12.85 5.43 -14.13
C GLY A 76 12.56 5.78 -15.59
N PRO A 77 13.22 5.12 -16.56
CA PRO A 77 12.91 5.29 -17.98
C PRO A 77 11.42 5.11 -18.31
N ALA A 78 10.78 4.10 -17.71
CA ALA A 78 9.34 3.85 -17.89
C ALA A 78 8.45 5.02 -17.43
N LYS A 79 8.83 5.74 -16.35
CA LYS A 79 8.09 6.92 -15.90
C LYS A 79 8.29 8.11 -16.83
N ALA A 80 9.51 8.29 -17.36
CA ALA A 80 9.80 9.31 -18.37
C ALA A 80 9.04 9.07 -19.68
N GLU A 81 8.97 7.81 -20.14
CA GLU A 81 8.16 7.41 -21.30
C GLU A 81 6.66 7.64 -21.04
N ARG A 82 6.17 7.28 -19.85
CA ARG A 82 4.78 7.57 -19.45
C ARG A 82 4.47 9.06 -19.50
N ASP A 83 5.36 9.90 -18.97
CA ASP A 83 5.19 11.36 -19.00
C ASP A 83 5.23 11.91 -20.42
N PHE A 84 6.09 11.34 -21.29
CA PHE A 84 6.11 11.66 -22.71
C PHE A 84 4.76 11.33 -23.36
N VAL A 85 4.21 10.12 -23.13
CA VAL A 85 2.91 9.70 -23.66
C VAL A 85 1.80 10.60 -23.15
N ARG A 86 1.75 10.91 -21.85
CA ARG A 86 0.74 11.80 -21.25
C ARG A 86 0.75 13.21 -21.86
N ARG A 87 1.93 13.76 -22.18
CA ARG A 87 2.07 15.10 -22.77
C ARG A 87 1.66 15.14 -24.25
N HIS A 88 2.00 14.11 -25.03
CA HIS A 88 1.76 14.09 -26.47
C HIS A 88 0.43 13.46 -26.87
N PHE A 89 -0.12 12.57 -26.04
CA PHE A 89 -1.37 11.85 -26.26
C PHE A 89 -2.28 11.99 -25.04
N PRO A 90 -2.78 13.21 -24.75
CA PRO A 90 -3.71 13.41 -23.64
C PRO A 90 -4.98 12.59 -23.84
N HIS A 91 -5.48 12.02 -22.75
CA HIS A 91 -6.73 11.27 -22.72
C HIS A 91 -7.90 12.24 -22.62
N ASN A 92 -9.04 11.82 -23.16
CA ASN A 92 -10.33 12.48 -23.01
C ASN A 92 -11.34 11.37 -22.75
N ASP A 93 -11.55 11.09 -21.47
CA ASP A 93 -12.41 10.00 -21.03
C ASP A 93 -13.88 10.39 -21.15
N SER A 94 -14.20 11.68 -21.30
CA SER A 94 -15.57 12.17 -21.50
C SER A 94 -16.14 11.91 -22.90
N GLU A 95 -15.31 11.74 -23.93
CA GLU A 95 -15.77 11.57 -25.31
C GLU A 95 -15.11 10.43 -26.10
N ARG A 96 -13.79 10.22 -25.90
CA ARG A 96 -12.94 9.38 -26.76
C ARG A 96 -12.14 8.36 -25.95
N PHE A 97 -12.79 7.76 -24.97
CA PHE A 97 -12.17 6.73 -24.14
C PHE A 97 -11.71 5.52 -24.97
N SER A 98 -10.51 5.03 -24.64
CA SER A 98 -9.95 3.81 -25.21
C SER A 98 -9.00 3.16 -24.21
N ALA A 99 -9.42 2.05 -23.59
CA ALA A 99 -8.63 1.35 -22.58
C ALA A 99 -7.20 0.99 -23.05
N PRO A 100 -6.94 0.51 -24.29
CA PRO A 100 -5.58 0.23 -24.74
C PRO A 100 -4.66 1.45 -24.89
N ARG A 101 -5.21 2.67 -24.85
CA ARG A 101 -4.45 3.93 -24.94
C ARG A 101 -4.12 4.52 -23.57
N LEU A 102 -4.56 3.90 -22.49
CA LEU A 102 -4.28 4.40 -21.15
C LEU A 102 -2.78 4.25 -20.82
N PRO A 103 -2.12 5.33 -20.35
CA PRO A 103 -0.73 5.28 -19.91
C PRO A 103 -0.56 4.66 -18.51
N THR A 104 -1.67 4.46 -17.80
CA THR A 104 -1.79 3.82 -16.47
C THR A 104 -2.94 2.82 -16.48
N GLU A 105 -3.17 2.08 -15.39
CA GLU A 105 -4.28 1.12 -15.32
C GLU A 105 -5.67 1.81 -15.39
N GLY A 106 -5.75 3.11 -15.07
CA GLY A 106 -6.97 3.91 -15.07
C GLY A 106 -7.88 3.68 -13.85
N ALA A 107 -8.98 4.41 -13.77
CA ALA A 107 -10.02 4.20 -12.78
C ALA A 107 -11.01 3.14 -13.29
N TYR A 108 -11.06 1.97 -12.64
CA TYR A 108 -11.97 0.91 -13.08
C TYR A 108 -12.41 -0.02 -11.95
N ALA A 109 -13.56 -0.65 -12.17
CA ALA A 109 -14.02 -1.83 -11.46
C ALA A 109 -14.08 -3.03 -12.41
N SER A 110 -13.42 -4.12 -12.03
CA SER A 110 -13.38 -5.39 -12.75
C SER A 110 -14.20 -6.43 -12.00
N LEU A 111 -15.12 -7.10 -12.70
CA LEU A 111 -15.81 -8.28 -12.18
C LEU A 111 -15.47 -9.47 -13.07
N ILE A 112 -14.95 -10.54 -12.47
CA ILE A 112 -14.71 -11.82 -13.14
C ILE A 112 -15.84 -12.74 -12.74
N VAL A 113 -16.63 -13.13 -13.74
CA VAL A 113 -17.75 -14.05 -13.61
C VAL A 113 -17.30 -15.43 -14.06
N VAL A 114 -17.52 -16.45 -13.24
CA VAL A 114 -17.12 -17.84 -13.52
C VAL A 114 -18.35 -18.74 -13.42
N GLY A 115 -18.56 -19.62 -14.40
CA GLY A 115 -19.64 -20.61 -14.34
C GLY A 115 -19.46 -21.60 -13.17
N THR A 116 -20.52 -21.86 -12.42
CA THR A 116 -20.49 -22.81 -11.30
C THR A 116 -20.42 -24.25 -11.82
N ASN A 117 -19.81 -25.16 -11.06
CA ASN A 117 -19.71 -26.59 -11.40
C ASN A 117 -19.11 -26.89 -12.80
N GLY A 118 -18.28 -25.99 -13.33
CA GLY A 118 -17.65 -26.15 -14.65
C GLY A 118 -18.60 -25.89 -15.83
N THR A 119 -19.73 -25.24 -15.61
CA THR A 119 -20.64 -24.76 -16.67
C THR A 119 -20.03 -23.62 -17.48
N SER A 120 -20.60 -23.38 -18.67
CA SER A 120 -20.18 -22.26 -19.51
C SER A 120 -20.83 -20.98 -19.00
N VAL A 121 -20.07 -19.89 -18.96
CA VAL A 121 -20.65 -18.55 -18.74
C VAL A 121 -21.55 -18.11 -19.91
N LEU A 122 -21.43 -18.78 -21.06
CA LEU A 122 -22.24 -18.56 -22.25
C LEU A 122 -23.55 -19.39 -22.25
N ASP A 123 -23.81 -20.21 -21.23
CA ASP A 123 -25.08 -20.93 -21.10
C ASP A 123 -26.21 -19.95 -20.76
N ALA A 124 -27.44 -20.22 -21.20
CA ALA A 124 -28.58 -19.29 -21.05
C ALA A 124 -28.85 -18.87 -19.60
N ALA A 125 -28.74 -19.79 -18.64
CA ALA A 125 -28.92 -19.49 -17.22
C ALA A 125 -27.81 -18.58 -16.67
N ALA A 126 -26.54 -18.89 -16.98
CA ALA A 126 -25.40 -18.08 -16.56
C ALA A 126 -25.41 -16.70 -17.24
N TRP A 127 -25.76 -16.63 -18.52
CA TRP A 127 -25.85 -15.38 -19.26
C TRP A 127 -26.94 -14.45 -18.71
N ALA A 128 -28.13 -14.99 -18.38
CA ALA A 128 -29.18 -14.20 -17.74
C ALA A 128 -28.74 -13.62 -16.38
N GLU A 129 -27.98 -14.39 -15.60
CA GLU A 129 -27.38 -13.91 -14.34
C GLU A 129 -26.30 -12.83 -14.59
N VAL A 130 -25.50 -12.95 -15.65
CA VAL A 130 -24.53 -11.92 -16.07
C VAL A 130 -25.24 -10.60 -16.43
N LEU A 131 -26.35 -10.66 -17.18
CA LEU A 131 -27.11 -9.46 -17.55
C LEU A 131 -27.67 -8.76 -16.30
N ARG A 132 -28.29 -9.51 -15.38
CA ARG A 132 -28.78 -8.97 -14.09
C ARG A 132 -27.68 -8.35 -13.25
N LEU A 133 -26.50 -8.97 -13.24
CA LEU A 133 -25.31 -8.42 -12.57
C LEU A 133 -24.88 -7.10 -13.23
N ASN A 134 -24.83 -7.05 -14.56
CA ASN A 134 -24.49 -5.86 -15.30
C ASN A 134 -25.44 -4.71 -14.99
N ASP A 135 -26.75 -4.94 -14.99
CA ASP A 135 -27.76 -3.92 -14.69
C ASP A 135 -27.64 -3.38 -13.25
N THR A 136 -27.20 -4.22 -12.31
CA THR A 136 -27.01 -3.84 -10.91
C THR A 136 -25.80 -2.93 -10.71
N VAL A 137 -24.76 -3.10 -11.52
CA VAL A 137 -23.53 -2.28 -11.47
C VAL A 137 -23.68 -1.03 -12.34
N HIS A 138 -24.36 -1.15 -13.48
CA HIS A 138 -24.65 -0.08 -14.43
C HIS A 138 -25.81 0.80 -13.95
N ASP A 139 -25.68 1.37 -12.75
CA ASP A 139 -26.68 2.26 -12.16
C ASP A 139 -26.56 3.71 -12.67
N SER A 140 -27.51 4.56 -12.27
CA SER A 140 -27.51 5.98 -12.65
C SER A 140 -26.33 6.79 -12.10
N LYS A 141 -25.61 6.28 -11.09
CA LYS A 141 -24.38 6.92 -10.61
C LYS A 141 -23.23 6.56 -11.55
N TYR A 142 -23.10 5.29 -11.92
CA TYR A 142 -22.11 4.85 -12.90
C TYR A 142 -22.29 5.55 -14.25
N GLU A 143 -23.51 5.67 -14.76
CA GLU A 143 -23.79 6.31 -16.06
C GLU A 143 -23.29 7.77 -16.16
N ARG A 144 -23.21 8.47 -15.01
CA ARG A 144 -22.69 9.84 -14.93
C ARG A 144 -21.16 9.90 -14.89
N LEU A 145 -20.52 8.89 -14.32
CA LEU A 145 -19.08 8.84 -14.03
C LEU A 145 -18.28 7.95 -14.99
N CYS A 146 -18.95 7.16 -15.81
CA CYS A 146 -18.31 6.22 -16.72
C CYS A 146 -17.45 6.95 -17.76
N ALA A 147 -16.37 6.29 -18.18
CA ALA A 147 -15.62 6.72 -19.35
C ALA A 147 -16.46 6.46 -20.61
N ARG A 148 -16.49 7.43 -21.52
CA ARG A 148 -17.40 7.48 -22.67
C ARG A 148 -16.67 7.36 -23.99
N ARG A 149 -17.33 6.67 -24.93
CA ARG A 149 -16.88 6.54 -26.31
C ARG A 149 -18.04 6.86 -27.24
N GLY A 150 -18.01 8.03 -27.87
CA GLY A 150 -19.06 8.45 -28.80
C GLY A 150 -20.41 8.74 -28.12
N GLY A 151 -20.37 9.33 -26.92
CA GLY A 151 -21.56 9.79 -26.19
C GLY A 151 -22.18 8.78 -25.22
N SER A 152 -21.85 7.48 -25.33
CA SER A 152 -22.27 6.43 -24.40
C SER A 152 -21.11 5.92 -23.55
N CYS A 153 -21.40 5.31 -22.40
CA CYS A 153 -20.40 4.61 -21.61
C CYS A 153 -19.66 3.55 -22.43
N ALA A 154 -18.37 3.38 -22.14
CA ALA A 154 -17.59 2.29 -22.68
C ALA A 154 -18.20 0.95 -22.25
N SER A 155 -18.40 0.05 -23.21
CA SER A 155 -19.01 -1.25 -22.91
C SER A 155 -18.12 -2.06 -21.96
N PRO A 156 -18.68 -2.60 -20.86
CA PRO A 156 -17.90 -3.38 -19.89
C PRO A 156 -17.32 -4.66 -20.47
N ASN A 157 -17.96 -5.21 -21.51
CA ASN A 157 -17.48 -6.38 -22.22
C ASN A 157 -17.94 -6.33 -23.69
N PRO A 158 -17.07 -6.62 -24.68
CA PRO A 158 -17.45 -6.58 -26.09
C PRO A 158 -18.69 -7.44 -26.44
N LEU A 159 -18.96 -8.52 -25.72
CA LEU A 159 -20.13 -9.36 -25.94
C LEU A 159 -21.43 -8.68 -25.46
N LEU A 160 -21.39 -7.91 -24.38
CA LEU A 160 -22.58 -7.18 -23.90
C LEU A 160 -23.03 -6.10 -24.90
N SER A 161 -22.09 -5.44 -25.59
CA SER A 161 -22.47 -4.46 -26.62
C SER A 161 -23.26 -5.03 -27.81
N ARG A 162 -23.12 -6.34 -28.07
CA ARG A 162 -23.75 -7.02 -29.21
C ARG A 162 -24.95 -7.88 -28.83
N TRP A 163 -24.96 -8.41 -27.61
CA TRP A 163 -25.98 -9.36 -27.12
C TRP A 163 -26.65 -8.90 -25.81
N GLY A 164 -26.52 -7.62 -25.43
CA GLY A 164 -26.91 -7.07 -24.13
C GLY A 164 -28.37 -7.28 -23.72
N ASP A 165 -29.27 -7.52 -24.68
CA ASP A 165 -30.69 -7.80 -24.43
C ASP A 165 -31.16 -9.15 -25.04
N ALA A 166 -30.23 -9.93 -25.58
CA ALA A 166 -30.51 -11.12 -26.39
C ALA A 166 -30.09 -12.42 -25.69
N ALA A 167 -30.54 -13.54 -26.26
CA ALA A 167 -30.03 -14.87 -25.93
C ALA A 167 -28.49 -14.91 -26.00
N PRO A 168 -27.83 -15.76 -25.20
CA PRO A 168 -26.37 -15.90 -25.26
C PRO A 168 -25.90 -16.24 -26.69
N PRO A 169 -24.65 -15.89 -27.02
CA PRO A 169 -24.06 -16.31 -28.29
C PRO A 169 -24.05 -17.84 -28.39
N ALA A 170 -24.56 -18.37 -29.50
CA ALA A 170 -24.60 -19.80 -29.74
C ALA A 170 -23.19 -20.41 -29.75
N PRO A 171 -23.02 -21.67 -29.32
CA PRO A 171 -21.76 -22.40 -29.48
C PRO A 171 -21.32 -22.38 -30.95
N GLY A 172 -20.04 -22.11 -31.20
CA GLY A 172 -19.49 -22.01 -32.55
C GLY A 172 -19.77 -20.69 -33.27
N SER A 173 -20.45 -19.71 -32.65
CA SER A 173 -20.74 -18.41 -33.30
C SER A 173 -19.64 -17.36 -33.16
N LEU A 174 -18.73 -17.53 -32.20
CA LEU A 174 -17.66 -16.57 -31.91
C LEU A 174 -16.30 -17.14 -32.32
N ARG A 175 -15.49 -16.35 -33.00
CA ARG A 175 -14.10 -16.72 -33.31
C ARG A 175 -13.14 -16.24 -32.21
N PHE A 176 -12.20 -17.08 -31.80
CA PHE A 176 -11.20 -16.77 -30.78
C PHE A 176 -9.79 -16.69 -31.39
N PRO A 177 -8.90 -15.77 -30.93
CA PRO A 177 -9.09 -14.76 -29.88
C PRO A 177 -9.69 -13.43 -30.36
N VAL A 178 -9.87 -13.25 -31.68
CA VAL A 178 -10.41 -12.02 -32.27
C VAL A 178 -11.70 -12.34 -33.02
N ASN A 179 -12.77 -11.63 -32.70
CA ASN A 179 -14.05 -11.73 -33.40
C ASN A 179 -14.43 -10.38 -34.03
N GLY A 180 -14.20 -10.25 -35.34
CA GLY A 180 -14.33 -8.96 -36.03
C GLY A 180 -13.31 -7.95 -35.50
N SER A 181 -13.77 -6.83 -34.96
CA SER A 181 -12.92 -5.79 -34.35
C SER A 181 -12.74 -5.94 -32.83
N ALA A 182 -13.34 -6.96 -32.22
CA ALA A 182 -13.29 -7.18 -30.77
C ALA A 182 -12.26 -8.25 -30.39
N PHE A 183 -11.39 -7.94 -29.43
CA PHE A 183 -10.46 -8.90 -28.84
C PHE A 183 -11.11 -9.62 -27.66
N LEU A 184 -11.42 -10.90 -27.85
CA LEU A 184 -12.06 -11.75 -26.83
C LEU A 184 -11.05 -12.35 -25.85
N GLY A 185 -9.76 -12.36 -26.17
CA GLY A 185 -8.72 -12.92 -25.30
C GLY A 185 -8.60 -12.23 -23.93
N ALA A 186 -8.99 -10.95 -23.83
CA ALA A 186 -9.06 -10.23 -22.55
C ALA A 186 -10.46 -10.29 -21.90
N ALA A 187 -11.47 -10.75 -22.63
CA ALA A 187 -12.88 -10.74 -22.23
C ALA A 187 -13.38 -12.10 -21.75
N LEU A 188 -12.86 -13.20 -22.30
CA LEU A 188 -13.22 -14.58 -21.95
C LEU A 188 -12.01 -15.30 -21.35
N GLY A 189 -12.29 -16.21 -20.41
CA GLY A 189 -11.29 -17.07 -19.76
C GLY A 189 -11.70 -18.54 -19.76
N GLY A 190 -10.72 -19.44 -19.77
CA GLY A 190 -10.97 -20.89 -19.84
C GLY A 190 -11.81 -21.26 -21.08
N VAL A 191 -11.38 -20.76 -22.24
CA VAL A 191 -12.09 -20.92 -23.51
C VAL A 191 -11.72 -22.26 -24.13
N GLU A 192 -12.74 -23.02 -24.52
CA GLU A 192 -12.58 -24.24 -25.31
C GLU A 192 -13.04 -23.94 -26.74
N THR A 193 -12.16 -24.23 -27.68
CA THR A 193 -12.35 -23.92 -29.09
C THR A 193 -12.28 -25.16 -29.95
N GLU A 194 -13.13 -25.22 -30.96
CA GLU A 194 -13.06 -26.19 -32.05
C GLU A 194 -12.80 -25.42 -33.35
N ASP A 195 -11.70 -25.73 -34.04
CA ASP A 195 -11.26 -25.03 -35.26
C ASP A 195 -11.21 -23.49 -35.13
N GLY A 196 -10.90 -22.98 -33.93
CA GLY A 196 -10.85 -21.55 -33.62
C GLY A 196 -12.19 -20.89 -33.33
N TRP A 197 -13.28 -21.66 -33.29
CA TRP A 197 -14.60 -21.23 -32.87
C TRP A 197 -14.84 -21.59 -31.40
N VAL A 198 -15.38 -20.66 -30.63
CA VAL A 198 -15.66 -20.83 -29.21
C VAL A 198 -16.85 -21.77 -29.04
N GLN A 199 -16.60 -22.93 -28.43
CA GLN A 199 -17.68 -23.84 -28.00
C GLN A 199 -18.09 -23.55 -26.56
N ARG A 200 -17.12 -23.29 -25.69
CA ARG A 200 -17.35 -23.07 -24.26
C ARG A 200 -16.42 -21.99 -23.72
N ALA A 201 -16.88 -21.26 -22.71
CA ALA A 201 -16.02 -20.36 -21.95
C ALA A 201 -16.36 -20.45 -20.47
N ARG A 202 -15.36 -20.71 -19.63
CA ARG A 202 -15.57 -20.87 -18.18
C ARG A 202 -15.77 -19.53 -17.46
N ALA A 203 -15.16 -18.47 -17.97
CA ALA A 203 -15.18 -17.16 -17.32
C ALA A 203 -15.41 -16.00 -18.31
N LEU A 204 -16.04 -14.95 -17.81
CA LEU A 204 -16.28 -13.68 -18.49
C LEU A 204 -15.78 -12.54 -17.61
N LYS A 205 -15.02 -11.61 -18.19
CA LYS A 205 -14.50 -10.43 -17.49
C LYS A 205 -15.30 -9.18 -17.87
N LEU A 206 -15.88 -8.50 -16.90
CA LEU A 206 -16.57 -7.21 -17.05
C LEU A 206 -15.66 -6.10 -16.51
N MET A 207 -15.42 -5.06 -17.29
CA MET A 207 -14.53 -3.93 -16.96
C MET A 207 -15.29 -2.60 -17.06
N TYR A 208 -15.69 -2.06 -15.92
CA TYR A 208 -16.38 -0.78 -15.79
C TYR A 208 -15.35 0.34 -15.63
N TYR A 209 -15.10 1.11 -16.68
CA TYR A 209 -14.16 2.22 -16.65
C TYR A 209 -14.85 3.51 -16.24
N LEU A 210 -14.18 4.27 -15.38
CA LEU A 210 -14.61 5.58 -14.90
C LEU A 210 -13.67 6.65 -15.44
N ARG A 211 -14.11 7.90 -15.39
CA ARG A 211 -13.32 9.04 -15.84
C ARG A 211 -12.23 9.39 -14.83
N GLU A 212 -11.01 9.59 -15.33
CA GLU A 212 -9.92 10.17 -14.54
C GLU A 212 -9.68 11.66 -14.88
N ASP A 213 -10.39 12.19 -15.88
CA ASP A 213 -10.28 13.58 -16.31
C ASP A 213 -11.24 14.53 -15.57
N GLY A 214 -10.75 15.72 -15.27
CA GLY A 214 -11.55 16.82 -14.73
C GLY A 214 -11.88 16.71 -13.24
N PRO A 215 -12.82 17.54 -12.75
CA PRO A 215 -13.23 17.56 -11.33
C PRO A 215 -13.91 16.26 -10.88
N GLU A 216 -14.43 15.45 -11.81
CA GLU A 216 -15.16 14.22 -11.51
C GLU A 216 -14.27 13.00 -11.26
N ALA A 217 -12.93 13.15 -11.35
CA ALA A 217 -11.98 12.12 -10.95
C ALA A 217 -12.14 11.74 -9.47
N GLU A 218 -12.41 12.73 -8.61
CA GLU A 218 -12.65 12.50 -7.17
C GLU A 218 -13.99 11.79 -6.93
N ASP A 219 -15.03 12.15 -7.68
CA ASP A 219 -16.33 11.47 -7.62
C ASP A 219 -16.21 10.01 -8.09
N SER A 220 -15.41 9.76 -9.13
CA SER A 220 -15.10 8.41 -9.61
C SER A 220 -14.36 7.58 -8.56
N ARG A 221 -13.42 8.21 -7.84
CA ARG A 221 -12.73 7.59 -6.69
C ARG A 221 -13.72 7.22 -5.58
N GLN A 222 -14.62 8.12 -5.20
CA GLN A 222 -15.66 7.86 -4.19
C GLN A 222 -16.63 6.76 -4.63
N TRP A 223 -16.97 6.70 -5.92
CA TRP A 223 -17.79 5.61 -6.47
C TRP A 223 -17.10 4.26 -6.30
N LEU A 224 -15.79 4.17 -6.56
CA LEU A 224 -15.01 2.93 -6.37
C LEU A 224 -14.97 2.50 -4.89
N GLU A 225 -14.80 3.44 -3.96
CA GLU A 225 -14.84 3.15 -2.53
C GLU A 225 -16.21 2.62 -2.10
N SER A 226 -17.29 3.27 -2.55
CA SER A 226 -18.66 2.85 -2.28
C SER A 226 -18.97 1.49 -2.92
N PHE A 227 -18.49 1.27 -4.15
CA PHE A 227 -18.64 0.01 -4.87
C PHE A 227 -18.08 -1.17 -4.06
N LEU A 228 -16.88 -1.02 -3.47
CA LEU A 228 -16.27 -2.07 -2.65
C LEU A 228 -17.06 -2.37 -1.37
N GLN A 229 -17.74 -1.38 -0.78
CA GLN A 229 -18.58 -1.58 0.40
C GLN A 229 -19.93 -2.21 0.05
N ASP A 230 -20.53 -1.81 -1.07
CA ASP A 230 -21.90 -2.19 -1.43
C ASP A 230 -21.96 -3.51 -2.19
N ILE A 231 -20.95 -3.83 -3.02
CA ILE A 231 -21.00 -4.98 -3.94
C ILE A 231 -21.24 -6.34 -3.24
N PRO A 232 -20.70 -6.65 -2.04
CA PRO A 232 -20.98 -7.92 -1.38
C PRO A 232 -22.47 -8.09 -1.04
N SER A 233 -23.11 -7.01 -0.58
CA SER A 233 -24.54 -7.01 -0.26
C SER A 233 -25.41 -7.13 -1.51
N LYS A 234 -25.04 -6.44 -2.59
CA LYS A 234 -25.71 -6.51 -3.90
C LYS A 234 -25.64 -7.93 -4.49
N LEU A 235 -24.45 -8.56 -4.42
CA LEU A 235 -24.27 -9.95 -4.88
C LEU A 235 -25.11 -10.94 -4.06
N ALA A 236 -25.18 -10.77 -2.74
CA ALA A 236 -26.03 -11.60 -1.89
C ALA A 236 -27.53 -11.44 -2.21
N ALA A 237 -27.98 -10.21 -2.53
CA ALA A 237 -29.35 -9.94 -2.92
C ALA A 237 -29.74 -10.54 -4.28
N LEU A 238 -28.79 -10.63 -5.22
CA LEU A 238 -29.03 -11.19 -6.56
C LEU A 238 -29.33 -12.69 -6.57
N ARG A 239 -28.89 -13.43 -5.53
CA ARG A 239 -29.05 -14.89 -5.39
C ARG A 239 -28.59 -15.66 -6.64
N LEU A 240 -27.35 -15.41 -7.05
CA LEU A 240 -26.71 -16.05 -8.20
C LEU A 240 -26.47 -17.54 -7.92
N GLY A 241 -26.95 -18.43 -8.79
CA GLY A 241 -26.80 -19.88 -8.64
C GLY A 241 -25.92 -20.51 -9.73
N SER A 242 -25.92 -19.91 -10.91
CA SER A 242 -25.21 -20.39 -12.10
C SER A 242 -23.82 -19.76 -12.23
N ILE A 243 -23.58 -18.62 -11.58
CA ILE A 243 -22.30 -17.92 -11.63
C ILE A 243 -21.71 -17.62 -10.25
N GLN A 244 -20.38 -17.64 -10.18
CA GLN A 244 -19.58 -17.12 -9.08
C GLN A 244 -18.88 -15.84 -9.54
N VAL A 245 -18.95 -14.79 -8.72
CA VAL A 245 -18.41 -13.48 -9.06
C VAL A 245 -17.24 -13.14 -8.13
N SER A 246 -16.13 -12.72 -8.70
CA SER A 246 -15.00 -12.11 -8.00
C SER A 246 -14.83 -10.69 -8.51
N TYR A 247 -14.52 -9.73 -7.64
CA TYR A 247 -14.41 -8.32 -8.00
C TYR A 247 -13.05 -7.74 -7.58
N PHE A 248 -12.59 -6.75 -8.33
CA PHE A 248 -11.34 -6.03 -8.10
C PHE A 248 -11.48 -4.61 -8.64
N THR A 249 -10.92 -3.61 -7.98
CA THR A 249 -10.90 -2.22 -8.48
C THR A 249 -9.48 -1.68 -8.52
N SER A 250 -9.28 -0.57 -9.22
CA SER A 250 -8.00 0.16 -9.19
C SER A 250 -7.59 0.61 -7.77
N LEU A 251 -8.54 0.80 -6.85
CA LEU A 251 -8.28 1.12 -5.44
C LEU A 251 -8.02 -0.10 -4.55
N SER A 252 -8.49 -1.29 -4.95
CA SER A 252 -8.45 -2.49 -4.10
C SER A 252 -7.02 -2.84 -3.67
N ARG A 253 -6.04 -2.75 -4.57
CA ARG A 253 -4.63 -3.04 -4.25
C ARG A 253 -4.10 -2.13 -3.14
N GLN A 254 -4.45 -0.86 -3.19
CA GLN A 254 -4.06 0.16 -2.23
C GLN A 254 -4.75 -0.05 -0.88
N GLN A 255 -6.06 -0.26 -0.90
CA GLN A 255 -6.86 -0.46 0.31
C GLN A 255 -6.51 -1.74 1.06
N GLU A 256 -6.27 -2.85 0.36
CA GLU A 256 -5.84 -4.11 0.98
C GLU A 256 -4.48 -3.96 1.66
N PHE A 257 -3.56 -3.20 1.05
CA PHE A 257 -2.25 -2.93 1.64
C PHE A 257 -2.34 -2.08 2.91
N GLU A 258 -3.14 -1.02 2.89
CA GLU A 258 -3.40 -0.17 4.06
C GLU A 258 -4.17 -0.91 5.16
N GLY A 259 -5.16 -1.71 4.78
CA GLY A 259 -5.97 -2.52 5.69
C GLY A 259 -5.14 -3.55 6.43
N ASN A 260 -4.26 -4.27 5.73
CA ASN A 260 -3.32 -5.20 6.35
C ASN A 260 -2.46 -4.48 7.40
N THR A 261 -1.94 -3.29 7.08
CA THR A 261 -1.11 -2.54 8.04
C THR A 261 -1.87 -2.16 9.31
N LYS A 262 -3.12 -1.69 9.20
CA LYS A 262 -3.94 -1.38 10.38
C LYS A 262 -4.15 -2.60 11.28
N SER A 263 -4.23 -3.79 10.70
CA SER A 263 -4.32 -5.05 11.45
C SER A 263 -3.03 -5.37 12.23
N VAL A 264 -1.84 -4.98 11.74
CA VAL A 264 -0.56 -5.31 12.40
C VAL A 264 -0.21 -4.36 13.56
N ILE A 265 -0.68 -3.12 13.56
CA ILE A 265 -0.44 -2.14 14.65
C ILE A 265 -0.71 -2.71 16.07
N PRO A 266 -1.86 -3.36 16.36
CA PRO A 266 -2.09 -3.94 17.69
C PRO A 266 -1.11 -5.06 18.02
N LEU A 267 -0.73 -5.90 17.04
CA LEU A 267 0.26 -6.96 17.25
C LEU A 267 1.62 -6.38 17.66
N PHE A 268 2.11 -5.36 16.96
CA PHE A 268 3.35 -4.67 17.34
C PHE A 268 3.26 -4.07 18.74
N SER A 269 2.13 -3.46 19.08
CA SER A 269 1.91 -2.87 20.42
C SER A 269 2.04 -3.91 21.53
N VAL A 270 1.47 -5.11 21.34
CA VAL A 270 1.61 -6.24 22.27
C VAL A 270 3.06 -6.70 22.36
N THR A 271 3.76 -6.86 21.22
CA THR A 271 5.16 -7.29 21.21
C THR A 271 6.08 -6.29 21.92
N TYR A 272 5.89 -4.97 21.72
CA TYR A 272 6.63 -3.96 22.47
C TYR A 272 6.37 -4.04 23.96
N PHE A 273 5.10 -4.17 24.35
CA PHE A 273 4.76 -4.29 25.76
C PHE A 273 5.44 -5.50 26.41
N LEU A 274 5.42 -6.67 25.76
CA LEU A 274 6.05 -7.89 26.26
C LEU A 274 7.57 -7.77 26.34
N THR A 275 8.21 -7.25 25.28
CA THR A 275 9.69 -7.10 25.24
C THR A 275 10.19 -6.09 26.26
N ILE A 276 9.53 -4.94 26.40
CA ILE A 276 9.86 -3.93 27.41
C ILE A 276 9.67 -4.51 28.82
N THR A 277 8.54 -5.18 29.07
CA THR A 277 8.26 -5.80 30.37
C THR A 277 9.28 -6.89 30.71
N PHE A 278 9.64 -7.73 29.75
CA PHE A 278 10.67 -8.76 29.91
C PHE A 278 12.05 -8.16 30.22
N ALA A 279 12.45 -7.08 29.50
CA ALA A 279 13.71 -6.39 29.74
C ALA A 279 13.76 -5.76 31.15
N VAL A 280 12.67 -5.11 31.58
CA VAL A 280 12.55 -4.52 32.92
C VAL A 280 12.60 -5.61 34.00
N ILE A 281 11.85 -6.71 33.83
CA ILE A 281 11.83 -7.82 34.78
C ILE A 281 13.18 -8.50 34.89
N SER A 282 13.89 -8.68 33.77
CA SER A 282 15.22 -9.30 33.74
C SER A 282 16.29 -8.45 34.46
N CYS A 283 16.06 -7.15 34.62
CA CYS A 283 16.90 -6.25 35.40
C CYS A 283 16.53 -6.18 36.91
N LEU A 284 15.47 -6.87 37.35
CA LEU A 284 15.11 -6.96 38.75
C LEU A 284 16.16 -7.75 39.53
N ARG A 285 16.66 -7.15 40.61
CA ARG A 285 17.50 -7.85 41.59
C ARG A 285 16.79 -7.92 42.94
N LEU A 286 16.90 -9.06 43.62
CA LEU A 286 16.29 -9.32 44.95
C LEU A 286 16.72 -8.33 46.04
N SER A 287 17.82 -7.61 45.83
CA SER A 287 18.32 -6.58 46.73
C SER A 287 17.79 -5.21 46.30
N CYS A 288 16.91 -4.58 47.09
CA CYS A 288 16.34 -3.25 46.79
C CYS A 288 17.39 -2.15 46.59
N ILE A 289 18.57 -2.27 47.21
CA ILE A 289 19.67 -1.29 47.13
C ILE A 289 20.45 -1.39 45.81
N ARG A 290 20.44 -2.56 45.15
CA ARG A 290 21.19 -2.82 43.90
C ARG A 290 20.25 -3.03 42.70
N ASN A 291 19.01 -2.55 42.83
CA ASN A 291 17.97 -2.69 41.83
C ASN A 291 18.17 -1.65 40.72
N ASN A 292 18.42 -2.12 39.50
CA ASN A 292 18.71 -1.27 38.33
C ASN A 292 17.48 -1.06 37.43
N VAL A 293 16.28 -1.36 37.92
CA VAL A 293 15.03 -1.20 37.16
C VAL A 293 14.85 0.21 36.61
N TRP A 294 15.14 1.24 37.40
CA TRP A 294 15.03 2.62 36.95
C TRP A 294 15.97 2.93 35.78
N LEU A 295 17.17 2.33 35.76
CA LEU A 295 18.10 2.45 34.63
C LEU A 295 17.53 1.77 33.39
N ALA A 296 16.90 0.60 33.53
CA ALA A 296 16.26 -0.10 32.42
C ALA A 296 15.09 0.71 31.83
N CYS A 297 14.23 1.28 32.69
CA CYS A 297 13.12 2.13 32.26
C CYS A 297 13.62 3.39 31.54
N CYS A 298 14.64 4.06 32.07
CA CYS A 298 15.25 5.23 31.42
C CYS A 298 15.90 4.86 30.08
N GLY A 299 16.50 3.67 29.96
CA GLY A 299 17.04 3.15 28.70
C GLY A 299 15.96 2.98 27.63
N VAL A 300 14.85 2.33 27.97
CA VAL A 300 13.71 2.16 27.06
C VAL A 300 13.11 3.51 26.65
N LEU A 301 12.93 4.43 27.61
CA LEU A 301 12.43 5.77 27.33
C LEU A 301 13.37 6.54 26.39
N SER A 302 14.69 6.46 26.63
CA SER A 302 15.69 7.09 25.77
C SER A 302 15.64 6.55 24.34
N SER A 303 15.50 5.23 24.15
CA SER A 303 15.34 4.63 22.83
C SER A 303 14.06 5.09 22.14
N GLY A 304 12.95 5.19 22.87
CA GLY A 304 11.69 5.74 22.35
C GLY A 304 11.81 7.20 21.93
N LEU A 305 12.50 8.04 22.70
CA LEU A 305 12.79 9.43 22.37
C LEU A 305 13.72 9.57 21.15
N ALA A 306 14.69 8.67 20.99
CA ALA A 306 15.56 8.62 19.82
C ALA A 306 14.76 8.30 18.54
N VAL A 307 13.83 7.35 18.61
CA VAL A 307 12.89 7.03 17.52
C VAL A 307 12.01 8.25 17.22
N LEU A 308 11.39 8.85 18.23
CA LEU A 308 10.51 10.02 18.08
C LEU A 308 11.24 11.21 17.43
N SER A 309 12.44 11.54 17.90
CA SER A 309 13.24 12.64 17.39
C SER A 309 13.74 12.41 15.97
N SER A 310 14.19 11.19 15.65
CA SER A 310 14.66 10.82 14.32
C SER A 310 13.55 10.90 13.28
N PHE A 311 12.40 10.26 13.54
CA PHE A 311 11.24 10.31 12.64
C PHE A 311 10.63 11.70 12.56
N GLY A 312 10.53 12.41 13.69
CA GLY A 312 10.04 13.78 13.72
C GLY A 312 10.91 14.74 12.90
N LEU A 313 12.24 14.63 13.00
CA LEU A 313 13.16 15.40 12.16
C LEU A 313 13.00 15.08 10.67
N MET A 314 12.89 13.80 10.30
CA MET A 314 12.67 13.39 8.92
C MET A 314 11.39 14.00 8.35
N LEU A 315 10.31 14.04 9.14
CA LEU A 315 9.05 14.68 8.75
C LEU A 315 9.19 16.20 8.58
N PHE A 316 9.97 16.88 9.44
CA PHE A 316 10.31 18.31 9.24
C PHE A 316 11.12 18.55 7.96
N CYS A 317 12.10 17.70 7.68
CA CYS A 317 12.87 17.72 6.43
C CYS A 317 12.01 17.35 5.20
N GLY A 318 10.78 16.90 5.42
CA GLY A 318 9.83 16.63 4.37
C GLY A 318 9.96 15.28 3.71
N VAL A 319 10.65 14.34 4.36
CA VAL A 319 10.75 12.96 3.90
C VAL A 319 9.37 12.31 4.02
N PRO A 320 8.87 11.64 2.96
CA PRO A 320 7.58 10.96 3.00
C PRO A 320 7.62 9.79 3.99
N PHE A 321 6.55 9.65 4.77
CA PHE A 321 6.37 8.52 5.69
C PHE A 321 5.65 7.39 4.98
N VAL A 322 6.37 6.30 4.72
CA VAL A 322 5.81 5.10 4.11
C VAL A 322 5.37 4.13 5.19
N VAL A 323 4.32 3.38 4.89
CA VAL A 323 3.68 2.48 5.85
C VAL A 323 4.62 1.34 6.29
N THR A 324 5.53 0.88 5.42
CA THR A 324 6.54 -0.14 5.74
C THR A 324 7.54 0.29 6.82
N VAL A 325 7.80 1.60 6.92
CA VAL A 325 8.70 2.18 7.92
C VAL A 325 8.07 2.19 9.32
N ALA A 326 6.76 1.98 9.45
CA ALA A 326 6.12 1.78 10.75
C ALA A 326 6.69 0.57 11.52
N ASN A 327 7.35 -0.37 10.83
CA ASN A 327 8.02 -1.52 11.44
C ASN A 327 9.46 -1.21 11.92
N ALA A 328 10.03 -0.06 11.55
CA ALA A 328 11.41 0.29 11.89
C ALA A 328 11.68 0.42 13.40
N PRO A 329 10.78 0.96 14.24
CA PRO A 329 11.02 1.02 15.68
C PRO A 329 11.21 -0.37 16.31
N PHE A 330 10.65 -1.42 15.71
CA PHE A 330 10.80 -2.80 16.19
C PHE A 330 12.22 -3.30 15.96
N LEU A 331 12.76 -3.03 14.77
CA LEU A 331 14.14 -3.35 14.42
C LEU A 331 15.16 -2.55 15.26
N ILE A 332 14.80 -1.33 15.66
CA ILE A 332 15.65 -0.48 16.51
C ILE A 332 15.66 -0.98 17.96
N LEU A 333 14.50 -1.41 18.49
CA LEU A 333 14.37 -1.89 19.87
C LEU A 333 14.85 -3.34 20.06
N GLY A 334 14.88 -4.15 19.00
CA GLY A 334 15.31 -5.55 19.03
C GLY A 334 16.82 -5.79 18.91
N LYS A 335 17.64 -4.74 18.93
CA LYS A 335 19.12 -4.84 18.98
C LYS A 335 19.62 -4.63 20.40
#